data_AF-A0A963AQI1-F1
#
_entry.id   AF-A0A963AQI1-F1
#
_cell.length_a   1.000
_cell.length_b   1.000
_cell.length_c   1.000
_cell.angle_alpha   90.00
_cell.angle_beta   90.00
_cell.angle_gamma   90.00
#
_symmetry.space_group_name_H-M   'P 1'
#
loop_
_entity.id
_entity.type
_entity.pdbx_description
1 polymer ?
#
loop_
_entity_poly.entity_id
_entity_poly.type
_entity_poly.pdbx_seq_one_letter_code
_entity_poly.pdbx_strand_id
1 'polypeptide(L)'
;MHRQSPENVIGPAPLRRPGAVGLTTPGPVVAGAVPAERRQTARPGRARPVRGHALVRSGENTRLHDYEQGVKTAFDDIVPVLRKVSALQHEREFEDLAQAIARRELGFELPQDILADAWVEQLDMRRLYAWCTFATYRRFCDEFFANDPLAADDATSFDGFLQTCGFHTLDISPCADGRLAHVIRYVLRLPHRAVRRKSYAGAMFDIEDSIQKWVETEMLRFREGRPNTADAPTRYLKLVAYHFSSVDPAHEGCAAHGSDTAKAAAAGLERLIGFQTAIENSFCCGASIDLLLIGVDTDTDAIRVHVPDADGDIDLHRFVDALELFDVSARSDADRARHDIQDAIRQASPGVVQGTARLIERLIENNFSQIAYVRDYHGEHYADIGHAERFIGAGVGFEEIQLRNLMYFAYLNTVEEATQDLDVGIKIFTGLNIRHGLPAPVVVRFDYHGQVPGARERAVQHCQRVTGAIKARYADLFDRGLLHVMQVARDCNSDAPIELLECTVNTDTKAGAH
;
A
#
# COMPACT_ATOMS: atom_id res chain seq x y z
N MET A 1 -49.88 -27.43 -35.17
CA MET A 1 -48.46 -27.74 -35.44
C MET A 1 -47.63 -26.64 -34.78
N HIS A 2 -47.29 -26.83 -33.51
CA HIS A 2 -46.42 -25.91 -32.76
C HIS A 2 -44.96 -26.18 -33.12
N ARG A 3 -44.20 -25.15 -33.47
CA ARG A 3 -42.73 -25.19 -33.47
C ARG A 3 -42.26 -24.44 -32.22
N GLN A 4 -41.66 -25.17 -31.29
CA GLN A 4 -40.96 -24.66 -30.13
C GLN A 4 -39.61 -24.05 -30.58
N SER A 5 -39.31 -22.87 -30.04
CA SER A 5 -37.97 -22.26 -30.06
C SER A 5 -37.09 -22.97 -29.03
N PRO A 6 -35.79 -23.22 -29.30
CA PRO A 6 -34.90 -23.75 -28.28
C PRO A 6 -34.47 -22.64 -27.31
N GLU A 7 -34.70 -22.88 -26.02
CA GLU A 7 -34.11 -22.10 -24.93
C GLU A 7 -32.58 -22.30 -24.94
N ASN A 8 -31.84 -21.22 -25.18
CA ASN A 8 -30.40 -21.17 -24.94
C ASN A 8 -30.18 -21.03 -23.43
N VAL A 9 -30.09 -22.17 -22.73
CA VAL A 9 -29.54 -22.21 -21.37
C VAL A 9 -28.02 -22.12 -21.50
N ILE A 10 -27.49 -20.91 -21.33
CA ILE A 10 -26.05 -20.70 -21.12
C ILE A 10 -25.74 -21.27 -19.73
N GLY A 11 -25.20 -22.48 -19.68
CA GLY A 11 -24.65 -23.04 -18.45
C GLY A 11 -23.44 -22.24 -17.97
N PRO A 12 -23.12 -22.26 -16.66
CA PRO A 12 -21.96 -21.55 -16.13
C PRO A 12 -20.67 -22.02 -16.83
N ALA A 13 -19.78 -21.06 -17.09
CA ALA A 13 -18.46 -21.35 -17.65
C ALA A 13 -17.71 -22.36 -16.75
N PRO A 14 -16.89 -23.26 -17.32
CA PRO A 14 -16.15 -24.22 -16.52
C PRO A 14 -15.17 -23.50 -15.58
N LEU A 15 -15.42 -23.59 -14.27
CA LEU A 15 -14.58 -23.03 -13.19
C LEU A 15 -13.16 -23.64 -13.16
N ARG A 16 -13.01 -24.86 -13.70
CA ARG A 16 -11.72 -25.58 -13.73
C ARG A 16 -10.78 -25.05 -14.80
N ARG A 17 -9.55 -24.73 -14.39
CA ARG A 17 -8.43 -24.37 -15.28
C ARG A 17 -8.28 -25.44 -16.40
N PRO A 18 -8.24 -25.06 -17.69
CA PRO A 18 -7.95 -26.00 -18.76
C PRO A 18 -6.61 -26.72 -18.50
N GLY A 19 -6.62 -28.06 -18.38
CA GLY A 19 -5.41 -28.88 -18.31
C GLY A 19 -5.06 -29.52 -16.96
N ALA A 20 -5.83 -29.33 -15.89
CA ALA A 20 -5.58 -30.01 -14.61
C ALA A 20 -6.25 -31.40 -14.55
N VAL A 21 -5.57 -32.44 -15.07
CA VAL A 21 -5.95 -33.85 -14.85
C VAL A 21 -4.95 -34.49 -13.89
N GLY A 22 -5.46 -34.94 -12.74
CA GLY A 22 -4.68 -35.48 -11.62
C GLY A 22 -4.24 -36.94 -11.78
N LEU A 23 -3.20 -37.30 -11.04
CA LEU A 23 -2.83 -38.67 -10.70
C LEU A 23 -2.80 -38.77 -9.17
N THR A 24 -3.82 -39.40 -8.59
CA THR A 24 -3.88 -39.73 -7.16
C THR A 24 -4.01 -41.25 -7.01
N THR A 25 -3.10 -41.85 -6.24
CA THR A 25 -3.24 -43.20 -5.68
C THR A 25 -3.18 -43.11 -4.15
N PRO A 26 -4.10 -43.76 -3.41
CA PRO A 26 -4.17 -43.65 -1.95
C PRO A 26 -3.28 -44.70 -1.25
N GLY A 27 -2.57 -44.27 -0.20
CA GLY A 27 -1.87 -45.13 0.77
C GLY A 27 -2.59 -45.15 2.14
N PRO A 28 -2.42 -46.21 2.96
CA PRO A 28 -3.35 -46.53 4.03
C PRO A 28 -3.09 -45.78 5.35
N VAL A 29 -4.20 -45.65 6.09
CA VAL A 29 -4.35 -45.02 7.40
C VAL A 29 -3.79 -45.93 8.52
N VAL A 30 -3.04 -45.37 9.46
CA VAL A 30 -2.68 -46.03 10.73
C VAL A 30 -3.08 -45.14 11.90
N ALA A 31 -3.93 -45.69 12.75
CA ALA A 31 -4.37 -45.09 14.02
C ALA A 31 -3.39 -45.39 15.16
N GLY A 32 -3.23 -44.46 16.12
CA GLY A 32 -2.52 -44.79 17.36
C GLY A 32 -2.23 -43.64 18.33
N ALA A 33 -3.14 -43.47 19.30
CA ALA A 33 -2.92 -43.20 20.73
C ALA A 33 -2.30 -41.87 21.24
N VAL A 34 -3.09 -41.25 22.13
CA VAL A 34 -2.79 -40.16 23.07
C VAL A 34 -1.92 -40.66 24.24
N PRO A 35 -1.00 -39.83 24.78
CA PRO A 35 -0.82 -39.84 26.22
C PRO A 35 -0.74 -38.45 26.90
N ALA A 36 -1.55 -38.35 27.95
CA ALA A 36 -1.49 -37.63 29.23
C ALA A 36 -0.44 -36.53 29.51
N GLU A 37 -0.99 -35.47 30.13
CA GLU A 37 -0.36 -34.37 30.84
C GLU A 37 0.73 -34.79 31.85
N ARG A 38 1.85 -34.05 31.83
CA ARG A 38 2.74 -33.89 33.00
C ARG A 38 3.20 -32.44 33.13
N ARG A 39 2.67 -31.75 34.14
CA ARG A 39 3.22 -30.51 34.69
C ARG A 39 4.58 -30.80 35.34
N GLN A 40 5.63 -30.11 34.93
CA GLN A 40 6.85 -29.97 35.71
C GLN A 40 7.29 -28.51 35.79
N THR A 41 7.55 -28.11 37.03
CA THR A 41 7.91 -26.78 37.54
C THR A 41 9.30 -26.35 37.11
N ALA A 42 9.43 -25.10 36.67
CA ALA A 42 10.65 -24.46 36.21
C ALA A 42 11.66 -24.17 37.35
N ARG A 43 12.95 -24.16 37.00
CA ARG A 43 14.04 -23.44 37.70
C ARG A 43 14.67 -22.45 36.71
N PRO A 44 15.10 -21.25 37.15
CA PRO A 44 15.55 -20.21 36.23
C PRO A 44 17.01 -20.48 35.82
N GLY A 45 17.18 -21.05 34.62
CA GLY A 45 18.46 -21.07 33.92
C GLY A 45 18.63 -19.77 33.14
N ARG A 46 19.83 -19.18 33.19
CA ARG A 46 20.26 -18.00 32.40
C ARG A 46 19.62 -17.99 31.01
N ALA A 47 18.88 -16.92 30.71
CA ALA A 47 18.31 -16.69 29.39
C ALA A 47 19.42 -16.74 28.33
N ARG A 48 19.38 -17.78 27.49
CA ARG A 48 20.08 -17.74 26.20
C ARG A 48 19.48 -16.58 25.39
N PRO A 49 20.28 -15.87 24.56
CA PRO A 49 19.71 -14.91 23.63
C PRO A 49 18.64 -15.63 22.81
N VAL A 50 17.45 -15.05 22.73
CA VAL A 50 16.36 -15.57 21.92
C VAL A 50 16.91 -15.67 20.50
N ARG A 51 17.03 -16.90 19.97
CA ARG A 51 17.27 -17.06 18.54
C ARG A 51 16.05 -16.46 17.85
N GLY A 52 16.26 -15.49 16.97
CA GLY A 52 15.21 -14.98 16.09
C GLY A 52 14.57 -16.14 15.30
N HIS A 53 13.33 -15.95 14.87
CA HIS A 53 12.59 -16.95 14.11
C HIS A 53 13.36 -17.35 12.83
N ALA A 54 13.46 -18.65 12.54
CA ALA A 54 14.38 -19.17 11.51
C ALA A 54 14.10 -18.70 10.07
N LEU A 55 12.86 -18.28 9.79
CA LEU A 55 12.42 -17.73 8.50
C LEU A 55 12.54 -16.19 8.39
N VAL A 56 12.99 -15.50 9.42
CA VAL A 56 13.09 -14.02 9.41
C VAL A 56 14.32 -13.56 8.64
N ARG A 57 14.11 -12.62 7.72
CA ARG A 57 15.18 -11.92 7.00
C ARG A 57 15.63 -10.67 7.75
N SER A 58 16.39 -10.86 8.84
CA SER A 58 16.82 -9.74 9.70
C SER A 58 17.60 -8.64 8.96
N GLY A 59 18.41 -8.99 7.95
CA GLY A 59 19.12 -8.00 7.14
C GLY A 59 18.18 -7.11 6.32
N GLU A 60 17.10 -7.67 5.77
CA GLU A 60 16.09 -6.88 5.08
C GLU A 60 15.33 -5.99 6.06
N ASN A 61 15.03 -6.50 7.28
CA ASN A 61 14.41 -5.70 8.33
C ASN A 61 15.24 -4.47 8.71
N THR A 62 16.55 -4.64 8.92
CA THR A 62 17.43 -3.50 9.23
C THR A 62 17.42 -2.47 8.12
N ARG A 63 17.55 -2.90 6.85
CA ARG A 63 17.51 -1.97 5.71
C ARG A 63 16.18 -1.21 5.59
N LEU A 64 15.05 -1.91 5.75
CA LEU A 64 13.73 -1.28 5.71
C LEU A 64 13.49 -0.36 6.91
N HIS A 65 14.07 -0.69 8.06
CA HIS A 65 14.04 0.16 9.26
C HIS A 65 14.82 1.46 9.04
N ASP A 66 16.06 1.35 8.57
CA ASP A 66 16.93 2.51 8.31
C ASP A 66 16.28 3.46 7.29
N TYR A 67 15.65 2.90 6.24
CA TYR A 67 14.88 3.68 5.28
C TYR A 67 13.66 4.36 5.91
N GLU A 68 12.84 3.62 6.66
CA GLU A 68 11.67 4.19 7.34
C GLU A 68 12.06 5.33 8.30
N GLN A 69 13.06 5.09 9.13
CA GLN A 69 13.55 6.08 10.10
C GLN A 69 14.15 7.30 9.41
N GLY A 70 14.96 7.10 8.36
CA GLY A 70 15.54 8.19 7.59
C GLY A 70 14.47 9.11 6.98
N VAL A 71 13.41 8.52 6.41
CA VAL A 71 12.30 9.30 5.83
C VAL A 71 11.49 10.00 6.93
N LYS A 72 11.02 9.27 7.94
CA LYS A 72 10.16 9.85 8.99
C LYS A 72 10.87 10.93 9.79
N THR A 73 12.12 10.71 10.19
CA THR A 73 12.93 11.69 10.92
C THR A 73 13.08 12.98 10.12
N ALA A 74 13.31 12.89 8.82
CA ALA A 74 13.45 14.08 7.97
C ALA A 74 12.16 14.92 7.86
N PHE A 75 10.97 14.33 7.97
CA PHE A 75 9.73 15.09 8.10
C PHE A 75 9.54 15.64 9.51
N ASP A 76 9.84 14.84 10.54
CA ASP A 76 9.63 15.22 11.93
C ASP A 76 10.60 16.34 12.38
N ASP A 77 11.78 16.43 11.76
CA ASP A 77 12.79 17.48 11.97
C ASP A 77 12.38 18.86 11.41
N ILE A 78 11.38 18.93 10.52
CA ILE A 78 10.91 20.21 9.93
C ILE A 78 10.52 21.20 11.03
N VAL A 79 9.69 20.78 11.99
CA VAL A 79 9.18 21.68 13.04
C VAL A 79 10.31 22.18 13.96
N PRO A 80 11.18 21.30 14.53
CA PRO A 80 12.36 21.75 15.29
C PRO A 80 13.25 22.73 14.53
N VAL A 81 13.53 22.46 13.25
CA VAL A 81 14.37 23.36 12.44
C VAL A 81 13.71 24.71 12.22
N LEU A 82 12.42 24.74 11.86
CA LEU A 82 11.71 26.00 11.66
C LEU A 82 11.59 26.82 12.95
N ARG A 83 11.51 26.17 14.12
CA ARG A 83 11.60 26.87 15.42
C ARG A 83 12.96 27.55 15.62
N LYS A 84 14.07 26.88 15.25
CA LYS A 84 15.41 27.47 15.30
C LYS A 84 15.51 28.68 14.36
N VAL A 85 15.00 28.56 13.14
CA VAL A 85 14.98 29.65 12.15
C VAL A 85 14.17 30.83 12.67
N SER A 86 12.94 30.59 13.15
CA SER A 86 12.06 31.64 13.69
C SER A 86 12.70 32.40 14.86
N ALA A 87 13.50 31.75 15.70
CA ALA A 87 14.20 32.42 16.81
C ALA A 87 15.26 33.43 16.37
N LEU A 88 15.71 33.39 15.10
CA LEU A 88 16.75 34.26 14.55
C LEU A 88 16.19 35.39 13.68
N GLN A 89 14.86 35.50 13.54
CA GLN A 89 14.20 36.40 12.57
C GLN A 89 14.68 37.86 12.62
N HIS A 90 15.09 38.35 13.79
CA HIS A 90 15.48 39.75 13.99
C HIS A 90 17.00 39.99 13.95
N GLU A 91 17.78 38.97 13.62
CA GLU A 91 19.24 39.10 13.45
C GLU A 91 19.58 39.79 12.12
N ARG A 92 20.69 40.53 12.10
CA ARG A 92 21.14 41.28 10.90
C ARG A 92 21.45 40.38 9.70
N GLU A 93 21.92 39.17 9.98
CA GLU A 93 22.31 38.16 8.99
C GLU A 93 21.27 37.02 8.91
N PHE A 94 20.01 37.31 9.26
CA PHE A 94 18.94 36.31 9.37
C PHE A 94 18.85 35.39 8.15
N GLU A 95 18.82 35.94 6.94
CA GLU A 95 18.65 35.17 5.71
C GLU A 95 19.78 34.14 5.52
N ASP A 96 21.04 34.57 5.68
CA ASP A 96 22.21 33.70 5.55
C ASP A 96 22.25 32.62 6.63
N LEU A 97 21.90 32.99 7.88
CA LEU A 97 21.83 32.05 9.00
C LEU A 97 20.70 31.02 8.80
N ALA A 98 19.54 31.46 8.34
CA ALA A 98 18.39 30.59 8.04
C ALA A 98 18.73 29.59 6.92
N GLN A 99 19.34 30.07 5.82
CA GLN A 99 19.78 29.21 4.73
C GLN A 99 20.89 28.23 5.16
N ALA A 100 21.83 28.66 6.00
CA ALA A 100 22.87 27.78 6.54
C ALA A 100 22.29 26.67 7.42
N ILE A 101 21.30 26.99 8.26
CA ILE A 101 20.59 26.00 9.09
C ILE A 101 19.81 25.02 8.21
N ALA A 102 19.03 25.52 7.24
CA ALA A 102 18.23 24.68 6.36
C ALA A 102 19.08 23.73 5.51
N ARG A 103 20.16 24.22 4.90
CA ARG A 103 21.08 23.36 4.14
C ARG A 103 21.70 22.26 5.00
N ARG A 104 22.09 22.57 6.24
CA ARG A 104 22.72 21.62 7.14
C ARG A 104 21.75 20.58 7.69
N GLU A 105 20.55 21.00 8.09
CA GLU A 105 19.62 20.15 8.85
C GLU A 105 18.48 19.57 8.00
N LEU A 106 18.08 20.25 6.92
CA LEU A 106 17.02 19.80 6.01
C LEU A 106 17.58 19.36 4.64
N GLY A 107 18.81 19.74 4.29
CA GLY A 107 19.45 19.34 3.02
C GLY A 107 18.97 20.13 1.79
N PHE A 108 18.25 21.25 1.99
CA PHE A 108 17.79 22.14 0.92
C PHE A 108 17.70 23.59 1.41
N GLU A 109 17.53 24.51 0.47
CA GLU A 109 17.36 25.94 0.74
C GLU A 109 15.88 26.31 0.97
N LEU A 110 15.64 27.33 1.79
CA LEU A 110 14.32 27.92 2.02
C LEU A 110 13.99 28.95 0.93
N PRO A 111 12.70 29.27 0.70
CA PRO A 111 12.31 30.27 -0.30
C PRO A 111 12.81 31.65 0.09
N GLN A 112 13.60 32.25 -0.81
CA GLN A 112 14.30 33.51 -0.55
C GLN A 112 13.32 34.68 -0.34
N ASP A 113 12.18 34.68 -1.03
CA ASP A 113 11.12 35.67 -0.86
C ASP A 113 10.56 35.67 0.57
N ILE A 114 10.30 34.48 1.13
CA ILE A 114 9.76 34.38 2.50
C ILE A 114 10.79 34.86 3.54
N LEU A 115 12.08 34.59 3.31
CA LEU A 115 13.13 35.05 4.23
C LEU A 115 13.33 36.57 4.13
N ALA A 116 13.33 37.13 2.92
CA ALA A 116 13.56 38.55 2.66
C ALA A 116 12.43 39.44 3.22
N ASP A 117 11.18 38.96 3.26
CA ASP A 117 10.04 39.72 3.79
C ASP A 117 9.92 39.64 5.32
N ALA A 118 10.69 38.76 5.98
CA ALA A 118 10.58 38.48 7.40
C ALA A 118 10.99 39.63 8.34
N TRP A 119 11.60 40.70 7.82
CA TRP A 119 11.86 41.91 8.61
C TRP A 119 10.70 42.91 8.57
N VAL A 120 9.87 42.85 7.51
CA VAL A 120 8.70 43.72 7.33
C VAL A 120 7.51 43.16 8.12
N GLU A 121 7.28 41.85 8.01
CA GLU A 121 6.19 41.13 8.66
C GLU A 121 6.73 40.00 9.56
N GLN A 122 5.85 39.26 10.25
CA GLN A 122 6.28 38.03 10.89
C GLN A 122 6.66 36.98 9.85
N LEU A 123 7.69 36.16 10.14
CA LEU A 123 8.09 35.07 9.26
C LEU A 123 6.89 34.16 8.95
N ASP A 124 6.62 33.91 7.66
CA ASP A 124 5.48 33.08 7.25
C ASP A 124 5.77 31.59 7.51
N MET A 125 5.51 31.18 8.75
CA MET A 125 5.72 29.82 9.22
C MET A 125 4.81 28.81 8.51
N ARG A 126 3.67 29.23 7.97
CA ARG A 126 2.75 28.33 7.26
C ARG A 126 3.31 27.99 5.90
N ARG A 127 3.70 29.01 5.12
CA ARG A 127 4.37 28.80 3.83
C ARG A 127 5.69 28.05 4.00
N LEU A 128 6.52 28.38 4.99
CA LEU A 128 7.77 27.65 5.24
C LEU A 128 7.54 26.18 5.60
N TYR A 129 6.58 25.88 6.47
CA TYR A 129 6.27 24.49 6.82
C TYR A 129 5.86 23.70 5.58
N ALA A 130 4.93 24.23 4.78
CA ALA A 130 4.50 23.58 3.55
C ALA A 130 5.64 23.42 2.55
N TRP A 131 6.49 24.44 2.36
CA TRP A 131 7.69 24.34 1.52
C TRP A 131 8.59 23.20 1.97
N CYS A 132 8.94 23.15 3.26
CA CYS A 132 9.82 22.12 3.79
C CYS A 132 9.22 20.73 3.62
N THR A 133 7.91 20.56 3.86
CA THR A 133 7.23 19.28 3.62
C THR A 133 7.33 18.85 2.15
N PHE A 134 7.09 19.77 1.22
CA PHE A 134 7.14 19.50 -0.22
C PHE A 134 8.56 19.24 -0.73
N ALA A 135 9.55 19.98 -0.24
CA ALA A 135 10.96 19.79 -0.56
C ALA A 135 11.47 18.44 -0.01
N THR A 136 11.10 18.07 1.22
CA THR A 136 11.41 16.75 1.79
C THR A 136 10.75 15.63 0.99
N TYR A 137 9.47 15.76 0.63
CA TYR A 137 8.78 14.80 -0.25
C TYR A 137 9.54 14.62 -1.58
N ARG A 138 9.85 15.72 -2.25
CA ARG A 138 10.55 15.68 -3.55
C ARG A 138 11.90 14.99 -3.43
N ARG A 139 12.69 15.34 -2.41
CA ARG A 139 14.00 14.72 -2.16
C ARG A 139 13.89 13.19 -2.08
N PHE A 140 12.92 12.67 -1.32
CA PHE A 140 12.76 11.22 -1.18
C PHE A 140 12.18 10.54 -2.42
N CYS A 141 11.34 11.21 -3.21
CA CYS A 141 10.95 10.71 -4.53
C CYS A 141 12.17 10.59 -5.46
N ASP A 142 13.04 11.60 -5.47
CA ASP A 142 14.23 11.61 -6.32
C ASP A 142 15.24 10.53 -5.87
N GLU A 143 15.48 10.40 -4.56
CA GLU A 143 16.33 9.36 -3.97
C GLU A 143 15.79 7.95 -4.21
N PHE A 144 14.46 7.76 -4.21
CA PHE A 144 13.85 6.47 -4.48
C PHE A 144 14.24 5.93 -5.85
N PHE A 145 14.18 6.77 -6.89
CA PHE A 145 14.57 6.35 -8.24
C PHE A 145 16.08 6.23 -8.43
N ALA A 146 16.85 7.09 -7.75
CA ALA A 146 18.30 7.06 -7.85
C ALA A 146 18.91 5.82 -7.17
N ASN A 147 18.35 5.39 -6.04
CA ASN A 147 18.98 4.42 -5.14
C ASN A 147 18.17 3.12 -4.93
N ASP A 148 16.92 3.07 -5.40
CA ASP A 148 15.97 1.94 -5.20
C ASP A 148 16.01 1.38 -3.76
N PRO A 149 15.73 2.21 -2.74
CA PRO A 149 15.86 1.81 -1.34
C PRO A 149 14.92 0.66 -0.96
N LEU A 150 13.86 0.46 -1.76
CA LEU A 150 12.88 -0.62 -1.60
C LEU A 150 13.16 -1.84 -2.50
N ALA A 151 14.33 -1.94 -3.12
CA ALA A 151 14.71 -3.08 -3.95
C ALA A 151 14.51 -4.41 -3.22
N ALA A 152 13.90 -5.39 -3.87
CA ALA A 152 13.75 -6.74 -3.34
C ALA A 152 14.75 -7.69 -4.02
N ASP A 153 15.41 -8.55 -3.24
CA ASP A 153 16.46 -9.45 -3.73
C ASP A 153 15.98 -10.39 -4.85
N ASP A 154 14.69 -10.75 -4.84
CA ASP A 154 14.06 -11.68 -5.77
C ASP A 154 13.25 -11.01 -6.89
N ALA A 155 13.32 -9.68 -7.03
CA ALA A 155 12.46 -8.90 -7.93
C ALA A 155 12.45 -9.40 -9.37
N THR A 156 13.61 -9.76 -9.93
CA THR A 156 13.75 -10.25 -11.31
C THR A 156 13.19 -11.65 -11.53
N SER A 157 13.01 -12.43 -10.46
CA SER A 157 12.53 -13.81 -10.51
C SER A 157 11.05 -13.95 -10.15
N PHE A 158 10.45 -12.87 -9.62
CA PHE A 158 9.09 -12.91 -9.07
C PHE A 158 8.03 -13.22 -10.11
N ASP A 159 8.12 -12.66 -11.31
CA ASP A 159 7.18 -12.96 -12.40
C ASP A 159 7.20 -14.46 -12.75
N GLY A 160 8.38 -15.07 -12.79
CA GLY A 160 8.54 -16.50 -13.00
C GLY A 160 7.91 -17.31 -11.87
N PHE A 161 8.15 -16.93 -10.62
CA PHE A 161 7.50 -17.54 -9.46
C PHE A 161 5.97 -17.45 -9.54
N LEU A 162 5.44 -16.27 -9.86
CA LEU A 162 4.01 -16.01 -9.97
C LEU A 162 3.37 -16.88 -11.07
N GLN A 163 4.05 -17.02 -12.22
CA GLN A 163 3.62 -17.93 -13.29
C GLN A 163 3.62 -19.39 -12.86
N THR A 164 4.59 -19.84 -12.05
CA THR A 164 4.56 -21.21 -11.47
C THR A 164 3.44 -21.41 -10.45
N CYS A 165 2.87 -20.32 -9.91
CA CYS A 165 1.67 -20.36 -9.09
C CYS A 165 0.38 -20.35 -9.94
N GLY A 166 0.51 -20.20 -11.25
CA GLY A 166 -0.61 -20.13 -12.19
C GLY A 166 -1.17 -18.73 -12.36
N PHE A 167 -0.38 -17.68 -12.10
CA PHE A 167 -0.82 -16.30 -12.24
C PHE A 167 0.11 -15.51 -13.17
N HIS A 168 -0.45 -14.64 -14.01
CA HIS A 168 0.34 -13.76 -14.87
C HIS A 168 0.33 -12.30 -14.37
N THR A 169 -0.48 -11.97 -13.38
CA THR A 169 -0.53 -10.64 -12.75
C THR A 169 -1.06 -10.79 -11.33
N LEU A 170 -0.48 -10.02 -10.41
CA LEU A 170 -0.98 -9.86 -9.04
C LEU A 170 -1.38 -8.39 -8.85
N ASP A 171 -2.68 -8.17 -8.74
CA ASP A 171 -3.27 -6.85 -8.50
C ASP A 171 -3.86 -6.75 -7.10
N ILE A 172 -3.29 -5.85 -6.30
CA ILE A 172 -3.57 -5.73 -4.87
C ILE A 172 -4.29 -4.42 -4.60
N SER A 173 -5.48 -4.52 -4.00
CA SER A 173 -6.27 -3.38 -3.55
C SER A 173 -6.42 -3.35 -2.03
N PRO A 174 -5.56 -2.60 -1.32
CA PRO A 174 -5.69 -2.38 0.12
C PRO A 174 -6.65 -1.22 0.43
N CYS A 175 -7.01 -1.09 1.71
CA CYS A 175 -7.61 0.14 2.21
C CYS A 175 -6.68 1.35 2.00
N ALA A 176 -7.26 2.53 1.81
CA ALA A 176 -6.54 3.81 1.73
C ALA A 176 -6.00 4.32 3.09
N ASP A 177 -6.26 3.60 4.18
CA ASP A 177 -5.68 3.86 5.50
C ASP A 177 -4.14 3.97 5.41
N GLY A 178 -3.57 5.05 5.99
CA GLY A 178 -2.13 5.33 5.94
C GLY A 178 -1.28 4.23 6.58
N ARG A 179 -1.86 3.40 7.45
CA ARG A 179 -1.18 2.23 8.03
C ARG A 179 -0.98 1.11 7.00
N LEU A 180 -1.74 1.08 5.90
CA LEU A 180 -1.59 0.11 4.79
C LEU A 180 -0.77 0.65 3.61
N ALA A 181 -0.21 1.86 3.71
CA ALA A 181 0.64 2.44 2.67
C ALA A 181 1.84 1.53 2.32
N HIS A 182 2.39 0.84 3.31
CA HIS A 182 3.58 0.01 3.20
C HIS A 182 3.32 -1.46 2.84
N VAL A 183 2.05 -1.86 2.63
CA VAL A 183 1.62 -3.28 2.59
C VAL A 183 2.42 -4.15 1.62
N ILE A 184 2.89 -3.59 0.51
CA ILE A 184 3.63 -4.34 -0.51
C ILE A 184 5.06 -4.65 -0.04
N ARG A 185 5.82 -3.64 0.38
CA ARG A 185 7.25 -3.79 0.71
C ARG A 185 7.55 -4.21 2.13
N TYR A 186 6.65 -3.97 3.07
CA TYR A 186 6.84 -4.31 4.48
C TYR A 186 5.99 -5.53 4.84
N VAL A 187 4.66 -5.45 4.79
CA VAL A 187 3.77 -6.55 5.21
C VAL A 187 3.94 -7.81 4.37
N LEU A 188 3.93 -7.68 3.03
CA LEU A 188 3.95 -8.82 2.11
C LEU A 188 5.33 -9.13 1.51
N ARG A 189 6.31 -8.23 1.70
CA ARG A 189 7.67 -8.30 1.12
C ARG A 189 7.70 -8.63 -0.37
N LEU A 190 6.73 -8.13 -1.13
CA LEU A 190 6.62 -8.32 -2.56
C LEU A 190 7.47 -7.27 -3.31
N PRO A 191 8.07 -7.58 -4.45
CA PRO A 191 8.74 -6.58 -5.28
C PRO A 191 7.74 -5.58 -5.85
N HIS A 192 7.87 -4.30 -5.48
CA HIS A 192 6.85 -3.29 -5.77
C HIS A 192 6.62 -3.04 -7.27
N ARG A 193 7.66 -3.21 -8.11
CA ARG A 193 7.55 -3.06 -9.58
C ARG A 193 6.85 -4.23 -10.28
N ALA A 194 6.77 -5.40 -9.63
CA ALA A 194 6.22 -6.62 -10.23
C ALA A 194 4.77 -6.90 -9.81
N VAL A 195 4.21 -6.07 -8.94
CA VAL A 195 2.81 -6.17 -8.50
C VAL A 195 2.12 -4.85 -8.72
N ARG A 196 0.83 -4.89 -9.04
CA ARG A 196 0.02 -3.68 -9.09
C ARG A 196 -0.54 -3.39 -7.70
N ARG A 197 -0.43 -2.14 -7.26
CA ARG A 197 -1.03 -1.66 -6.00
C ARG A 197 -1.99 -0.52 -6.31
N LYS A 198 -3.25 -0.64 -5.91
CA LYS A 198 -4.22 0.45 -6.00
C LYS A 198 -5.18 0.48 -4.81
N SER A 199 -5.03 1.48 -3.95
CA SER A 199 -5.77 1.60 -2.69
C SER A 199 -7.03 2.45 -2.80
N TYR A 200 -8.04 2.10 -2.00
CA TYR A 200 -9.35 2.76 -1.97
C TYR A 200 -9.88 2.78 -0.53
N ALA A 201 -10.70 3.76 -0.12
CA ALA A 201 -11.36 3.70 1.18
C ALA A 201 -12.13 2.38 1.34
N GLY A 202 -11.93 1.70 2.48
CA GLY A 202 -12.53 0.39 2.73
C GLY A 202 -12.06 -0.73 1.78
N ALA A 203 -11.01 -0.52 0.99
CA ALA A 203 -10.62 -1.38 -0.13
C ALA A 203 -11.72 -1.55 -1.20
N MET A 204 -12.64 -0.58 -1.31
CA MET A 204 -13.75 -0.57 -2.26
C MET A 204 -13.29 -0.15 -3.67
N PHE A 205 -12.47 -1.00 -4.29
CA PHE A 205 -11.86 -0.70 -5.59
C PHE A 205 -12.87 -0.52 -6.72
N ASP A 206 -12.55 0.31 -7.70
CA ASP A 206 -13.38 0.46 -8.90
C ASP A 206 -13.30 -0.80 -9.79
N ILE A 207 -14.44 -1.44 -10.00
CA ILE A 207 -14.55 -2.67 -10.81
C ILE A 207 -14.30 -2.33 -12.29
N GLU A 208 -14.81 -1.22 -12.81
CA GLU A 208 -14.65 -0.86 -14.21
C GLU A 208 -13.18 -0.54 -14.54
N ASP A 209 -12.50 0.19 -13.65
CA ASP A 209 -11.05 0.40 -13.75
C ASP A 209 -10.27 -0.93 -13.72
N SER A 210 -10.68 -1.86 -12.85
CA SER A 210 -10.02 -3.17 -12.74
C SER A 210 -10.26 -4.01 -14.01
N ILE A 211 -11.43 -3.92 -14.64
CA ILE A 211 -11.72 -4.52 -15.95
C ILE A 211 -10.80 -3.94 -17.01
N GLN A 212 -10.65 -2.62 -17.09
CA GLN A 212 -9.76 -1.99 -18.07
C GLN A 212 -8.32 -2.50 -17.92
N LYS A 213 -7.84 -2.64 -16.68
CA LYS A 213 -6.50 -3.20 -16.44
C LYS A 213 -6.39 -4.67 -16.84
N TRP A 214 -7.40 -5.48 -16.55
CA TRP A 214 -7.44 -6.87 -17.00
C TRP A 214 -7.38 -6.97 -18.53
N VAL A 215 -8.17 -6.16 -19.24
CA VAL A 215 -8.17 -6.11 -20.71
C VAL A 215 -6.80 -5.72 -21.25
N GLU A 216 -6.15 -4.70 -20.67
CA GLU A 216 -4.79 -4.29 -21.04
C GLU A 216 -3.79 -5.43 -20.88
N THR A 217 -3.80 -6.10 -19.72
CA THR A 217 -2.92 -7.24 -19.43
C THR A 217 -3.15 -8.39 -20.40
N GLU A 218 -4.40 -8.81 -20.63
CA GLU A 218 -4.71 -9.89 -21.57
C GLU A 218 -4.32 -9.51 -23.01
N MET A 219 -4.58 -8.27 -23.43
CA MET A 219 -4.17 -7.78 -24.75
C MET A 219 -2.65 -7.84 -24.93
N LEU A 220 -1.86 -7.52 -23.91
CA LEU A 220 -0.40 -7.67 -23.93
C LEU A 220 0.03 -9.14 -24.05
N ARG A 221 -0.64 -10.07 -23.35
CA ARG A 221 -0.37 -11.52 -23.48
C ARG A 221 -0.64 -12.02 -24.90
N PHE A 222 -1.73 -11.56 -25.53
CA PHE A 222 -2.06 -11.92 -26.90
C PHE A 222 -1.12 -11.30 -27.95
N ARG A 223 -0.74 -10.03 -27.77
CA ARG A 223 0.02 -9.28 -28.79
C ARG A 223 1.53 -9.42 -28.66
N GLU A 224 2.03 -9.53 -27.44
CA GLU A 224 3.47 -9.50 -27.14
C GLU A 224 3.95 -10.74 -26.39
N GLY A 225 3.04 -11.61 -25.94
CA GLY A 225 3.40 -12.76 -25.12
C GLY A 225 3.99 -12.36 -23.76
N ARG A 226 3.58 -11.20 -23.23
CA ARG A 226 4.10 -10.63 -21.98
C ARG A 226 3.00 -10.56 -20.90
N PRO A 227 3.30 -10.97 -19.65
CA PRO A 227 4.53 -11.61 -19.21
C PRO A 227 4.66 -13.09 -19.65
N ASN A 228 3.61 -13.64 -20.24
CA ASN A 228 3.60 -14.92 -20.94
C ASN A 228 2.59 -14.89 -22.10
N THR A 229 2.55 -15.94 -22.91
CA THR A 229 1.58 -16.06 -24.00
C THR A 229 0.16 -16.34 -23.47
N ALA A 230 -0.85 -15.93 -24.23
CA ALA A 230 -2.25 -16.07 -23.84
C ALA A 230 -2.70 -17.53 -23.64
N ASP A 231 -2.05 -18.49 -24.32
CA ASP A 231 -2.28 -19.93 -24.18
C ASP A 231 -1.69 -20.56 -22.90
N ALA A 232 -0.81 -19.83 -22.19
CA ALA A 232 -0.28 -20.29 -20.91
C ALA A 232 -1.41 -20.43 -19.87
N PRO A 233 -1.45 -21.51 -19.06
CA PRO A 233 -2.54 -21.80 -18.12
C PRO A 233 -2.43 -20.95 -16.84
N THR A 234 -2.49 -19.63 -17.00
CA THR A 234 -2.38 -18.65 -15.92
C THR A 234 -3.57 -17.70 -15.90
N ARG A 235 -3.93 -17.21 -14.72
CA ARG A 235 -5.02 -16.23 -14.53
C ARG A 235 -4.52 -14.92 -13.93
N TYR A 236 -5.33 -13.89 -14.10
CA TYR A 236 -5.18 -12.65 -13.36
C TYR A 236 -5.59 -12.91 -11.91
N LEU A 237 -4.76 -12.52 -10.94
CA LEU A 237 -5.07 -12.64 -9.53
C LEU A 237 -5.42 -11.27 -8.95
N LYS A 238 -6.66 -11.13 -8.46
CA LYS A 238 -7.08 -9.95 -7.69
C LYS A 238 -7.02 -10.27 -6.19
N LEU A 239 -6.28 -9.44 -5.45
CA LEU A 239 -6.17 -9.52 -4.00
C LEU A 239 -6.79 -8.28 -3.35
N VAL A 240 -7.66 -8.47 -2.37
CA VAL A 240 -8.11 -7.39 -1.47
C VAL A 240 -7.46 -7.53 -0.10
N ALA A 241 -6.94 -6.42 0.43
CA ALA A 241 -6.39 -6.33 1.77
C ALA A 241 -7.27 -5.40 2.62
N TYR A 242 -8.17 -5.99 3.40
CA TYR A 242 -8.88 -5.25 4.45
C TYR A 242 -8.01 -5.18 5.71
N HIS A 243 -8.42 -4.35 6.67
CA HIS A 243 -7.64 -4.20 7.89
C HIS A 243 -8.51 -4.08 9.14
N PHE A 244 -7.87 -4.29 10.27
CA PHE A 244 -8.44 -4.25 11.61
C PHE A 244 -7.35 -3.91 12.63
N SER A 245 -7.75 -3.56 13.83
CA SER A 245 -6.86 -3.43 15.00
C SER A 245 -7.20 -4.56 15.97
N SER A 246 -6.20 -5.31 16.41
CA SER A 246 -6.35 -6.32 17.46
C SER A 246 -6.37 -5.72 18.87
N VAL A 247 -5.74 -4.56 19.06
CA VAL A 247 -5.64 -3.84 20.35
C VAL A 247 -6.90 -3.02 20.65
N ASP A 248 -7.43 -2.28 19.66
CA ASP A 248 -8.69 -1.52 19.81
C ASP A 248 -9.65 -1.76 18.62
N PRO A 249 -10.27 -2.95 18.54
CA PRO A 249 -11.15 -3.30 17.43
C PRO A 249 -12.37 -2.38 17.28
N ALA A 250 -12.81 -1.73 18.36
CA ALA A 250 -14.03 -0.91 18.35
C ALA A 250 -13.81 0.49 17.75
N HIS A 251 -12.56 0.98 17.71
CA HIS A 251 -12.27 2.35 17.30
C HIS A 251 -11.18 2.47 16.23
N GLU A 252 -10.19 1.58 16.21
CA GLU A 252 -8.99 1.70 15.38
C GLU A 252 -8.94 0.72 14.20
N GLY A 253 -10.09 0.10 13.87
CA GLY A 253 -10.31 -0.68 12.66
C GLY A 253 -10.57 0.19 11.43
N CYS A 254 -11.21 -0.39 10.41
CA CYS A 254 -11.50 0.33 9.17
C CYS A 254 -12.62 1.37 9.36
N ALA A 255 -12.27 2.66 9.32
CA ALA A 255 -13.21 3.76 9.49
C ALA A 255 -14.36 3.74 8.45
N ALA A 256 -14.06 3.38 7.19
CA ALA A 256 -15.06 3.27 6.12
C ALA A 256 -16.16 2.24 6.43
N HIS A 257 -15.86 1.28 7.32
CA HIS A 257 -16.77 0.21 7.73
C HIS A 257 -17.13 0.33 9.22
N GLY A 258 -16.94 1.51 9.82
CA GLY A 258 -17.31 1.79 11.21
C GLY A 258 -16.54 0.94 12.23
N SER A 259 -15.25 0.68 11.97
CA SER A 259 -14.41 -0.22 12.78
C SER A 259 -14.88 -1.69 12.83
N ASP A 260 -15.88 -2.06 12.03
CA ASP A 260 -16.40 -3.42 12.03
C ASP A 260 -15.58 -4.32 11.11
N THR A 261 -14.77 -5.17 11.74
CA THR A 261 -13.88 -6.12 11.07
C THR A 261 -14.63 -7.10 10.16
N ALA A 262 -15.81 -7.59 10.59
CA ALA A 262 -16.58 -8.55 9.81
C ALA A 262 -17.19 -7.86 8.58
N LYS A 263 -17.72 -6.64 8.74
CA LYS A 263 -18.19 -5.84 7.60
C LYS A 263 -17.06 -5.54 6.63
N ALA A 264 -15.87 -5.22 7.11
CA ALA A 264 -14.73 -4.93 6.24
C ALA A 264 -14.29 -6.14 5.41
N ALA A 265 -14.22 -7.32 6.03
CA ALA A 265 -13.91 -8.56 5.32
C ALA A 265 -14.99 -8.92 4.29
N ALA A 266 -16.28 -8.82 4.68
CA ALA A 266 -17.40 -9.13 3.81
C ALA A 266 -17.50 -8.18 2.60
N ALA A 267 -17.33 -6.87 2.81
CA ALA A 267 -17.34 -5.88 1.72
C ALA A 267 -16.18 -6.12 0.73
N GLY A 268 -14.98 -6.46 1.24
CA GLY A 268 -13.84 -6.83 0.41
C GLY A 268 -14.11 -8.07 -0.44
N LEU A 269 -14.69 -9.12 0.16
CA LEU A 269 -15.08 -10.35 -0.55
C LEU A 269 -16.16 -10.09 -1.61
N GLU A 270 -17.22 -9.36 -1.25
CA GLU A 270 -18.28 -8.98 -2.19
C GLU A 270 -17.72 -8.23 -3.39
N ARG A 271 -16.76 -7.33 -3.17
CA ARG A 271 -16.12 -6.58 -4.25
C ARG A 271 -15.26 -7.46 -5.16
N LEU A 272 -14.52 -8.41 -4.59
CA LEU A 272 -13.76 -9.42 -5.36
C LEU A 272 -14.69 -10.25 -6.26
N ILE A 273 -15.79 -10.77 -5.70
CA ILE A 273 -16.80 -11.56 -6.43
C ILE A 273 -17.45 -10.71 -7.53
N GLY A 274 -17.77 -9.44 -7.24
CA GLY A 274 -18.31 -8.51 -8.22
C GLY A 274 -17.39 -8.31 -9.42
N PHE A 275 -16.08 -8.22 -9.21
CA PHE A 275 -15.11 -8.11 -10.29
C PHE A 275 -15.02 -9.40 -11.12
N GLN A 276 -14.94 -10.57 -10.49
CA GLN A 276 -14.93 -11.86 -11.20
C GLN A 276 -16.20 -12.03 -12.04
N THR A 277 -17.37 -11.77 -11.45
CA THR A 277 -18.67 -11.82 -12.13
C THR A 277 -18.70 -10.88 -13.33
N ALA A 278 -18.12 -9.68 -13.20
CA ALA A 278 -18.08 -8.73 -14.31
C ALA A 278 -17.21 -9.23 -15.48
N ILE A 279 -16.07 -9.87 -15.19
CA ILE A 279 -15.23 -10.51 -16.23
C ILE A 279 -15.97 -11.66 -16.91
N GLU A 280 -16.54 -12.58 -16.12
CA GLU A 280 -17.21 -13.78 -16.62
C GLU A 280 -18.44 -13.47 -17.48
N ASN A 281 -19.17 -12.39 -17.15
CA ASN A 281 -20.35 -11.98 -17.91
C ASN A 281 -20.03 -11.10 -19.13
N SER A 282 -18.93 -10.33 -19.09
CA SER A 282 -18.61 -9.36 -20.14
C SER A 282 -17.75 -9.96 -21.25
N PHE A 283 -17.01 -11.04 -20.97
CA PHE A 283 -16.08 -11.66 -21.91
C PHE A 283 -16.43 -13.13 -22.15
N CYS A 284 -16.41 -13.56 -23.42
CA CYS A 284 -16.82 -14.90 -23.80
C CYS A 284 -15.83 -15.98 -23.35
N CYS A 285 -16.14 -17.23 -23.71
CA CYS A 285 -15.13 -18.26 -23.89
C CYS A 285 -14.41 -18.71 -22.60
N GLY A 286 -15.07 -18.53 -21.45
CA GLY A 286 -14.56 -18.93 -20.14
C GLY A 286 -13.55 -17.97 -19.52
N ALA A 287 -13.57 -16.69 -19.93
CA ALA A 287 -12.80 -15.65 -19.26
C ALA A 287 -13.15 -15.60 -17.76
N SER A 288 -12.14 -15.62 -16.90
CA SER A 288 -12.30 -15.56 -15.45
C SER A 288 -10.97 -15.14 -14.81
N ILE A 289 -11.01 -14.83 -13.51
CA ILE A 289 -9.89 -14.42 -12.68
C ILE A 289 -9.89 -15.24 -11.39
N ASP A 290 -8.75 -15.31 -10.71
CA ASP A 290 -8.67 -15.90 -9.37
C ASP A 290 -8.67 -14.78 -8.30
N LEU A 291 -9.16 -15.11 -7.11
CA LEU A 291 -9.39 -14.17 -6.02
C LEU A 291 -8.55 -14.55 -4.79
N LEU A 292 -8.09 -13.56 -4.04
CA LEU A 292 -7.49 -13.75 -2.72
C LEU A 292 -7.91 -12.63 -1.77
N LEU A 293 -8.22 -12.97 -0.52
CA LEU A 293 -8.58 -12.02 0.51
C LEU A 293 -7.61 -12.15 1.68
N ILE A 294 -7.05 -11.02 2.13
CA ILE A 294 -6.24 -10.96 3.34
C ILE A 294 -6.78 -9.90 4.29
N GLY A 295 -6.68 -10.17 5.59
CA GLY A 295 -6.84 -9.16 6.63
C GLY A 295 -5.49 -8.79 7.20
N VAL A 296 -5.21 -7.50 7.36
CA VAL A 296 -4.00 -6.98 8.01
C VAL A 296 -4.36 -6.44 9.39
N ASP A 297 -3.71 -6.94 10.44
CA ASP A 297 -3.75 -6.33 11.77
C ASP A 297 -2.80 -5.13 11.80
N THR A 298 -3.33 -3.91 11.89
CA THR A 298 -2.53 -2.67 11.83
C THR A 298 -1.67 -2.43 13.07
N ASP A 299 -1.87 -3.21 14.12
CA ASP A 299 -1.10 -3.10 15.37
C ASP A 299 0.19 -3.91 15.30
N THR A 300 0.17 -5.04 14.58
CA THR A 300 1.28 -6.00 14.51
C THR A 300 1.82 -6.22 13.10
N ASP A 301 1.14 -5.65 12.10
CA ASP A 301 1.30 -5.92 10.66
C ASP A 301 1.17 -7.41 10.28
N ALA A 302 0.64 -8.24 11.18
CA ALA A 302 0.37 -9.63 10.89
C ALA A 302 -0.79 -9.76 9.90
N ILE A 303 -0.70 -10.77 9.03
CA ILE A 303 -1.78 -11.08 8.09
C ILE A 303 -2.57 -12.32 8.51
N ARG A 304 -3.86 -12.30 8.21
CA ARG A 304 -4.67 -13.51 8.04
C ARG A 304 -5.00 -13.69 6.58
N VAL A 305 -4.79 -14.90 6.06
CA VAL A 305 -5.04 -15.22 4.65
C VAL A 305 -6.24 -16.15 4.55
N HIS A 306 -7.30 -15.69 3.89
CA HIS A 306 -8.51 -16.49 3.66
C HIS A 306 -8.23 -17.46 2.52
N VAL A 307 -8.14 -18.75 2.83
CA VAL A 307 -7.62 -19.76 1.90
C VAL A 307 -8.75 -20.21 0.97
N PRO A 308 -8.63 -20.02 -0.35
CA PRO A 308 -9.64 -20.49 -1.29
C PRO A 308 -9.73 -22.02 -1.30
N ASP A 309 -10.87 -22.57 -1.69
CA ASP A 309 -11.01 -24.02 -1.91
C ASP A 309 -10.64 -24.44 -3.34
N ALA A 310 -11.07 -25.64 -3.73
CA ALA A 310 -10.75 -26.23 -5.03
C ALA A 310 -11.42 -25.47 -6.19
N ASP A 311 -12.54 -24.80 -5.92
CA ASP A 311 -13.30 -24.05 -6.92
C ASP A 311 -12.91 -22.56 -6.92
N GLY A 312 -12.10 -22.14 -5.94
CA GLY A 312 -11.62 -20.76 -5.79
C GLY A 312 -12.49 -19.92 -4.88
N ASP A 313 -13.51 -20.51 -4.24
CA ASP A 313 -14.41 -19.80 -3.35
C ASP A 313 -13.69 -19.44 -2.04
N ILE A 314 -14.04 -18.28 -1.48
CA ILE A 314 -13.48 -17.76 -0.23
C ILE A 314 -14.56 -17.80 0.85
N ASP A 315 -14.25 -18.43 1.97
CA ASP A 315 -15.06 -18.40 3.20
C ASP A 315 -14.34 -17.56 4.24
N LEU A 316 -15.04 -16.57 4.82
CA LEU A 316 -14.49 -15.63 5.80
C LEU A 316 -14.06 -16.30 7.12
N HIS A 317 -14.53 -17.51 7.40
CA HIS A 317 -14.15 -18.31 8.56
C HIS A 317 -12.99 -19.28 8.27
N ARG A 318 -12.57 -19.40 7.00
CA ARG A 318 -11.49 -20.28 6.55
C ARG A 318 -10.24 -19.47 6.27
N PHE A 319 -9.49 -19.15 7.32
CA PHE A 319 -8.23 -18.42 7.20
C PHE A 319 -7.10 -19.05 8.01
N VAL A 320 -5.87 -18.72 7.61
CA VAL A 320 -4.66 -19.00 8.36
C VAL A 320 -4.14 -17.69 8.95
N ASP A 321 -3.84 -17.67 10.25
CA ASP A 321 -3.29 -16.52 10.96
C ASP A 321 -1.76 -16.60 11.01
N ALA A 322 -1.08 -15.64 10.42
CA ALA A 322 0.38 -15.63 10.36
C ALA A 322 1.02 -15.35 11.73
N LEU A 323 0.37 -14.62 12.63
CA LEU A 323 0.89 -14.34 13.97
C LEU A 323 0.89 -15.60 14.81
N GLU A 324 -0.21 -16.37 14.76
CA GLU A 324 -0.29 -17.67 15.45
C GLU A 324 0.80 -18.61 14.93
N LEU A 325 0.94 -18.72 13.60
CA LEU A 325 1.98 -19.57 13.00
C LEU A 325 3.39 -19.14 13.40
N PHE A 326 3.66 -17.83 13.39
CA PHE A 326 4.95 -17.29 13.80
C PHE A 326 5.31 -17.70 15.23
N ASP A 327 4.36 -17.62 16.16
CA ASP A 327 4.59 -17.95 17.56
C ASP A 327 4.77 -19.45 17.80
N VAL A 328 3.95 -20.30 17.16
CA VAL A 328 4.08 -21.76 17.32
C VAL A 328 5.35 -22.30 16.66
N SER A 329 5.81 -21.70 15.55
CA SER A 329 7.05 -22.12 14.88
C SER A 329 8.31 -21.38 15.36
N ALA A 330 8.23 -20.53 16.38
CA ALA A 330 9.35 -19.72 16.88
C ALA A 330 10.60 -20.52 17.29
N ARG A 331 10.43 -21.80 17.66
CA ARG A 331 11.52 -22.70 18.07
C ARG A 331 11.86 -23.76 17.00
N SER A 332 11.13 -23.78 15.90
CA SER A 332 11.37 -24.68 14.77
C SER A 332 12.59 -24.23 13.97
N ASP A 333 13.24 -25.17 13.29
CA ASP A 333 14.14 -24.81 12.20
C ASP A 333 13.34 -24.36 10.96
N ALA A 334 14.04 -23.86 9.94
CA ALA A 334 13.41 -23.28 8.76
C ALA A 334 12.57 -24.30 7.98
N ASP A 335 13.05 -25.54 7.85
CA ASP A 335 12.35 -26.59 7.10
C ASP A 335 11.06 -26.99 7.83
N ARG A 336 11.14 -27.17 9.14
CA ARG A 336 9.96 -27.47 9.96
C ARG A 336 8.96 -26.33 9.94
N ALA A 337 9.39 -25.08 10.07
CA ALA A 337 8.50 -23.93 10.02
C ALA A 337 7.79 -23.80 8.66
N ARG A 338 8.49 -24.02 7.54
CA ARG A 338 7.86 -24.07 6.20
C ARG A 338 6.83 -25.18 6.08
N HIS A 339 7.14 -26.35 6.65
CA HIS A 339 6.21 -27.47 6.67
C HIS A 339 4.97 -27.16 7.51
N ASP A 340 5.13 -26.53 8.67
CA ASP A 340 4.01 -26.11 9.53
C ASP A 340 3.10 -25.09 8.80
N ILE A 341 3.67 -24.15 8.02
CA ILE A 341 2.88 -23.23 7.16
C ILE A 341 2.09 -24.00 6.10
N GLN A 342 2.75 -24.92 5.39
CA GLN A 342 2.12 -25.74 4.35
C GLN A 342 0.96 -26.58 4.92
N ASP A 343 1.19 -27.21 6.06
CA ASP A 343 0.19 -28.02 6.76
C ASP A 343 -1.00 -27.18 7.20
N ALA A 344 -0.78 -25.99 7.76
CA ALA A 344 -1.84 -25.09 8.18
C ALA A 344 -2.74 -24.65 7.00
N ILE A 345 -2.14 -24.34 5.85
CA ILE A 345 -2.88 -23.97 4.64
C ILE A 345 -3.73 -25.15 4.14
N ARG A 346 -3.15 -26.37 4.13
CA ARG A 346 -3.86 -27.58 3.71
C ARG A 346 -4.94 -28.03 4.70
N GLN A 347 -4.75 -27.78 5.99
CA GLN A 347 -5.76 -28.05 7.01
C GLN A 347 -6.92 -27.06 6.91
N ALA A 348 -6.62 -25.78 6.69
CA ALA A 348 -7.65 -24.76 6.45
C ALA A 348 -8.48 -25.08 5.20
N SER A 349 -7.82 -25.46 4.10
CA SER A 349 -8.48 -25.82 2.85
C SER A 349 -7.78 -27.00 2.16
N PRO A 350 -8.24 -28.25 2.38
CA PRO A 350 -7.61 -29.43 1.77
C PRO A 350 -7.61 -29.39 0.24
N GLY A 351 -8.65 -28.78 -0.35
CA GLY A 351 -8.86 -28.66 -1.79
C GLY A 351 -8.11 -27.52 -2.46
N VAL A 352 -7.41 -26.66 -1.72
CA VAL A 352 -6.73 -25.48 -2.29
C VAL A 352 -5.83 -25.85 -3.48
N VAL A 353 -5.95 -25.08 -4.56
CA VAL A 353 -5.13 -25.24 -5.76
C VAL A 353 -3.64 -25.08 -5.39
N GLN A 354 -2.79 -26.00 -5.85
CA GLN A 354 -1.38 -26.06 -5.47
C GLN A 354 -0.62 -24.74 -5.69
N GLY A 355 -0.85 -24.09 -6.84
CA GLY A 355 -0.22 -22.80 -7.14
C GLY A 355 -0.66 -21.68 -6.19
N THR A 356 -1.95 -21.62 -5.85
CA THR A 356 -2.49 -20.68 -4.86
C THR A 356 -1.90 -20.94 -3.48
N ALA A 357 -1.84 -22.20 -3.03
CA ALA A 357 -1.22 -22.56 -1.76
C ALA A 357 0.24 -22.11 -1.69
N ARG A 358 1.01 -22.35 -2.76
CA ARG A 358 2.43 -21.93 -2.85
C ARG A 358 2.60 -20.41 -2.77
N LEU A 359 1.70 -19.64 -3.36
CA LEU A 359 1.71 -18.18 -3.20
C LEU A 359 1.40 -17.79 -1.75
N ILE A 360 0.38 -18.39 -1.13
CA ILE A 360 0.02 -18.13 0.27
C ILE A 360 1.18 -18.48 1.21
N GLU A 361 1.85 -19.61 1.02
CA GLU A 361 3.06 -20.00 1.75
C GLU A 361 4.11 -18.89 1.70
N ARG A 362 4.40 -18.35 0.50
CA ARG A 362 5.35 -17.26 0.31
C ARG A 362 4.91 -15.98 1.02
N LEU A 363 3.63 -15.62 0.98
CA LEU A 363 3.11 -14.42 1.64
C LEU A 363 3.21 -14.53 3.17
N ILE A 364 2.88 -15.69 3.75
CA ILE A 364 2.96 -15.92 5.20
C ILE A 364 4.43 -15.90 5.66
N GLU A 365 5.32 -16.62 4.96
CA GLU A 365 6.75 -16.60 5.26
C GLU A 365 7.35 -15.19 5.15
N ASN A 366 6.95 -14.43 4.13
CA ASN A 366 7.34 -13.03 4.00
C ASN A 366 6.88 -12.21 5.20
N ASN A 367 5.63 -12.39 5.62
CA ASN A 367 5.02 -11.66 6.73
C ASN A 367 5.67 -11.97 8.09
N PHE A 368 6.26 -13.15 8.29
CA PHE A 368 7.05 -13.44 9.49
C PHE A 368 8.19 -12.44 9.69
N SER A 369 8.82 -11.98 8.61
CA SER A 369 9.84 -10.93 8.70
C SER A 369 9.25 -9.60 9.17
N GLN A 370 8.00 -9.29 8.79
CA GLN A 370 7.32 -8.08 9.27
C GLN A 370 6.86 -8.19 10.72
N ILE A 371 6.33 -9.33 11.15
CA ILE A 371 5.99 -9.56 12.56
C ILE A 371 7.24 -9.39 13.43
N ALA A 372 8.36 -9.97 13.01
CA ALA A 372 9.64 -9.76 13.68
C ALA A 372 10.11 -8.30 13.65
N TYR A 373 9.91 -7.59 12.53
CA TYR A 373 10.21 -6.16 12.44
C TYR A 373 9.48 -5.35 13.50
N VAL A 374 8.16 -5.56 13.65
CA VAL A 374 7.37 -4.86 14.67
C VAL A 374 7.88 -5.22 16.07
N ARG A 375 8.14 -6.51 16.33
CA ARG A 375 8.68 -6.98 17.61
C ARG A 375 10.04 -6.38 17.98
N ASP A 376 10.93 -6.28 17.01
CA ASP A 376 12.29 -5.81 17.22
C ASP A 376 12.35 -4.28 17.43
N TYR A 377 11.52 -3.51 16.71
CA TYR A 377 11.61 -2.04 16.69
C TYR A 377 10.48 -1.31 17.44
N HIS A 378 9.34 -1.96 17.67
CA HIS A 378 8.16 -1.37 18.30
C HIS A 378 7.68 -2.14 19.54
N GLY A 379 8.16 -3.36 19.77
CA GLY A 379 7.71 -4.23 20.86
C GLY A 379 6.49 -5.06 20.44
N GLU A 380 5.57 -5.35 21.35
CA GLU A 380 4.45 -6.27 21.04
C GLU A 380 3.53 -5.75 19.91
N HIS A 381 3.40 -4.44 19.76
CA HIS A 381 2.64 -3.77 18.72
C HIS A 381 3.14 -2.32 18.52
N TYR A 382 2.72 -1.65 17.44
CA TYR A 382 3.00 -0.23 17.23
C TYR A 382 2.49 0.64 18.39
N ALA A 383 3.27 1.65 18.77
CA ALA A 383 2.87 2.65 19.77
C ALA A 383 1.90 3.70 19.20
N ASP A 384 2.02 4.01 17.91
CA ASP A 384 1.12 4.85 17.15
C ASP A 384 -0.02 4.00 16.55
N ILE A 385 -1.05 3.79 17.37
CA ILE A 385 -2.22 2.96 17.02
C ILE A 385 -3.07 3.65 15.94
N GLY A 386 -3.17 4.99 15.98
CA GLY A 386 -3.96 5.79 15.04
C GLY A 386 -3.16 6.49 13.93
N HIS A 387 -3.72 7.61 13.46
CA HIS A 387 -3.22 8.45 12.37
C HIS A 387 -2.04 9.36 12.79
N ALA A 388 -0.98 9.38 11.98
CA ALA A 388 0.21 10.22 12.19
C ALA A 388 0.83 10.73 10.87
N GLU A 389 0.01 10.93 9.85
CA GLU A 389 0.43 11.30 8.50
C GLU A 389 1.01 12.72 8.43
N ARG A 390 2.01 12.92 7.56
CA ARG A 390 2.78 14.17 7.40
C ARG A 390 2.22 15.07 6.29
N PHE A 391 1.57 14.46 5.29
CA PHE A 391 0.87 15.17 4.21
C PHE A 391 -0.26 14.32 3.60
N ILE A 392 -1.09 14.95 2.77
CA ILE A 392 -2.14 14.29 1.99
C ILE A 392 -1.64 14.06 0.56
N GLY A 393 -1.71 12.84 0.06
CA GLY A 393 -1.53 12.53 -1.36
C GLY A 393 -2.89 12.40 -2.04
N ALA A 394 -3.12 13.16 -3.10
CA ALA A 394 -4.36 13.15 -3.88
C ALA A 394 -4.06 12.81 -5.35
N GLY A 395 -4.79 11.85 -5.91
CA GLY A 395 -4.61 11.41 -7.30
C GLY A 395 -4.05 10.00 -7.40
N VAL A 396 -3.04 9.79 -8.24
CA VAL A 396 -2.47 8.47 -8.56
C VAL A 396 -0.94 8.50 -8.55
N GLY A 397 -0.29 7.32 -8.39
CA GLY A 397 1.14 7.16 -8.68
C GLY A 397 2.12 7.27 -7.51
N PHE A 398 1.69 7.30 -6.24
CA PHE A 398 2.60 7.42 -5.08
C PHE A 398 3.33 6.11 -4.70
N GLU A 399 4.03 5.51 -5.66
CA GLU A 399 4.71 4.22 -5.48
C GLU A 399 6.04 4.33 -4.71
N GLU A 400 6.62 5.53 -4.65
CA GLU A 400 7.96 5.79 -4.12
C GLU A 400 8.00 5.80 -2.59
N ILE A 401 6.88 6.11 -1.94
CA ILE A 401 6.85 6.37 -0.50
C ILE A 401 5.81 5.49 0.19
N GLN A 402 6.07 4.19 0.17
CA GLN A 402 5.25 3.15 0.78
C GLN A 402 5.60 2.96 2.26
N LEU A 403 5.26 3.95 3.10
CA LEU A 403 5.60 3.96 4.53
C LEU A 403 4.36 4.11 5.42
N ARG A 404 4.31 3.32 6.51
CA ARG A 404 3.26 3.39 7.54
C ARG A 404 3.09 4.83 8.03
N ASN A 405 1.87 5.36 8.03
CA ASN A 405 1.55 6.67 8.63
C ASN A 405 2.40 7.82 8.10
N LEU A 406 2.92 7.77 6.87
CA LEU A 406 3.58 8.93 6.28
C LEU A 406 2.60 9.82 5.51
N MET A 407 1.71 9.21 4.73
CA MET A 407 0.78 9.90 3.84
C MET A 407 -0.63 9.37 4.06
N TYR A 408 -1.60 10.28 4.13
CA TYR A 408 -2.99 9.93 3.93
C TYR A 408 -3.27 9.99 2.43
N PHE A 409 -3.74 8.89 1.83
CA PHE A 409 -3.87 8.81 0.38
C PHE A 409 -5.35 8.81 -0.05
N ALA A 410 -5.75 9.85 -0.77
CA ALA A 410 -7.04 9.97 -1.43
C ALA A 410 -6.89 9.62 -2.92
N TYR A 411 -7.20 8.36 -3.27
CA TYR A 411 -7.24 7.95 -4.67
C TYR A 411 -8.38 8.67 -5.38
N LEU A 412 -8.08 9.41 -6.45
CA LEU A 412 -9.12 10.10 -7.20
C LEU A 412 -8.72 10.39 -8.65
N ASN A 413 -9.71 10.32 -9.54
CA ASN A 413 -9.62 10.96 -10.85
C ASN A 413 -10.24 12.36 -10.73
N THR A 414 -11.46 12.50 -10.22
CA THR A 414 -12.06 13.82 -9.95
C THR A 414 -12.30 14.03 -8.46
N VAL A 415 -12.37 15.28 -8.02
CA VAL A 415 -12.66 15.59 -6.60
C VAL A 415 -14.10 15.19 -6.26
N GLU A 416 -15.00 15.32 -7.23
CA GLU A 416 -16.40 14.94 -7.15
C GLU A 416 -16.57 13.45 -6.83
N GLU A 417 -15.76 12.59 -7.44
CA GLU A 417 -15.79 11.14 -7.22
C GLU A 417 -15.19 10.70 -5.88
N ALA A 418 -14.28 11.49 -5.30
CA ALA A 418 -13.53 11.14 -4.08
C ALA A 418 -13.67 12.18 -2.96
N THR A 419 -14.82 12.86 -2.93
CA THR A 419 -15.07 13.93 -1.96
C THR A 419 -14.98 13.42 -0.52
N GLN A 420 -15.49 12.21 -0.27
CA GLN A 420 -15.51 11.61 1.06
C GLN A 420 -14.08 11.32 1.57
N ASP A 421 -13.21 10.79 0.71
CA ASP A 421 -11.80 10.54 1.03
C ASP A 421 -11.06 11.84 1.38
N LEU A 422 -11.24 12.89 0.57
CA LEU A 422 -10.60 14.18 0.83
C LEU A 422 -11.10 14.82 2.13
N ASP A 423 -12.40 14.74 2.44
CA ASP A 423 -12.97 15.27 3.69
C ASP A 423 -12.38 14.57 4.92
N VAL A 424 -12.18 13.24 4.84
CA VAL A 424 -11.52 12.45 5.90
C VAL A 424 -10.07 12.91 6.08
N GLY A 425 -9.32 13.07 4.99
CA GLY A 425 -7.95 13.59 5.05
C GLY A 425 -7.86 14.97 5.71
N ILE A 426 -8.73 15.92 5.32
CA ILE A 426 -8.77 17.26 5.95
C ILE A 426 -9.17 17.18 7.42
N LYS A 427 -10.07 16.28 7.80
CA LYS A 427 -10.43 16.06 9.21
C LYS A 427 -9.24 15.57 10.03
N ILE A 428 -8.44 14.64 9.50
CA ILE A 428 -7.21 14.15 10.14
C ILE A 428 -6.23 15.31 10.34
N PHE A 429 -5.93 16.07 9.28
CA PHE A 429 -5.01 17.21 9.34
C PHE A 429 -5.54 18.40 10.14
N THR A 430 -6.85 18.48 10.35
CA THR A 430 -7.42 19.43 11.31
C THR A 430 -6.95 19.10 12.72
N GLY A 431 -6.92 17.82 13.09
CA GLY A 431 -6.37 17.33 14.34
C GLY A 431 -4.86 17.50 14.45
N LEU A 432 -4.12 17.03 13.45
CA LEU A 432 -2.65 16.96 13.48
C LEU A 432 -1.97 18.33 13.31
N ASN A 433 -2.48 19.19 12.41
CA ASN A 433 -1.77 20.41 11.98
C ASN A 433 -2.55 21.69 12.28
N ILE A 434 -3.79 21.80 11.75
CA ILE A 434 -4.51 23.08 11.69
C ILE A 434 -4.83 23.63 13.08
N ARG A 435 -5.21 22.77 14.04
CA ARG A 435 -5.43 23.17 15.45
C ARG A 435 -4.19 23.75 16.12
N HIS A 436 -3.00 23.44 15.61
CA HIS A 436 -1.72 23.93 16.10
C HIS A 436 -1.16 25.09 15.25
N GLY A 437 -1.92 25.59 14.28
CA GLY A 437 -1.54 26.71 13.42
C GLY A 437 -0.67 26.35 12.22
N LEU A 438 -0.41 25.06 12.00
CA LEU A 438 0.30 24.54 10.82
C LEU A 438 -0.69 24.23 9.68
N PRO A 439 -0.32 24.40 8.40
CA PRO A 439 -1.20 24.08 7.29
C PRO A 439 -1.31 22.58 7.06
N ALA A 440 -2.33 22.18 6.28
CA ALA A 440 -2.43 20.87 5.67
C ALA A 440 -1.68 20.88 4.31
N PRO A 441 -0.56 20.15 4.16
CA PRO A 441 0.14 20.02 2.89
C PRO A 441 -0.53 18.95 2.02
N VAL A 442 -0.86 19.28 0.78
CA VAL A 442 -1.46 18.36 -0.19
C VAL A 442 -0.56 18.22 -1.41
N VAL A 443 -0.25 17.00 -1.80
CA VAL A 443 0.43 16.68 -3.06
C VAL A 443 -0.61 16.13 -4.03
N VAL A 444 -0.83 16.83 -5.14
CA VAL A 444 -1.70 16.38 -6.24
C VAL A 444 -0.83 15.77 -7.32
N ARG A 445 -1.07 14.50 -7.65
CA ARG A 445 -0.26 13.76 -8.62
C ARG A 445 -1.09 13.04 -9.68
N PHE A 446 -0.68 13.21 -10.93
CA PHE A 446 -1.15 12.42 -12.06
C PHE A 446 0.02 12.03 -12.96
N ASP A 447 0.25 10.73 -13.08
CA ASP A 447 1.31 10.20 -13.93
C ASP A 447 0.80 10.02 -15.37
N TYR A 448 1.74 9.98 -16.31
CA TYR A 448 1.45 9.85 -17.74
C TYR A 448 2.42 8.86 -18.40
N HIS A 449 2.03 8.40 -19.59
CA HIS A 449 2.91 7.61 -20.45
C HIS A 449 3.49 8.51 -21.53
N GLY A 450 4.80 8.79 -21.46
CA GLY A 450 5.48 9.72 -22.38
C GLY A 450 5.44 9.29 -23.85
N GLN A 451 5.17 8.01 -24.11
CA GLN A 451 4.99 7.48 -25.46
C GLN A 451 3.65 7.89 -26.11
N VAL A 452 2.69 8.39 -25.32
CA VAL A 452 1.36 8.76 -25.81
C VAL A 452 1.31 10.26 -26.08
N PRO A 453 1.13 10.72 -27.33
CA PRO A 453 1.04 12.15 -27.64
C PRO A 453 -0.02 12.87 -26.82
N GLY A 454 0.36 14.03 -26.26
CA GLY A 454 -0.52 14.85 -25.43
C GLY A 454 -0.75 14.34 -24.00
N ALA A 455 -0.14 13.21 -23.59
CA ALA A 455 -0.45 12.60 -22.29
C ALA A 455 0.07 13.45 -21.13
N ARG A 456 1.26 14.04 -21.27
CA ARG A 456 1.79 14.98 -20.28
C ARG A 456 0.87 16.18 -20.12
N GLU A 457 0.44 16.80 -21.22
CA GLU A 457 -0.47 17.96 -21.20
C GLU A 457 -1.80 17.62 -20.52
N ARG A 458 -2.35 16.44 -20.79
CA ARG A 458 -3.57 15.96 -20.11
C ARG A 458 -3.35 15.77 -18.61
N ALA A 459 -2.22 15.19 -18.19
CA ALA A 459 -1.88 15.03 -16.78
C ALA A 459 -1.71 16.38 -16.06
N VAL A 460 -1.02 17.35 -16.68
CA VAL A 460 -0.88 18.71 -16.14
C VAL A 460 -2.25 19.39 -15.98
N GLN A 461 -3.10 19.34 -17.01
CA GLN A 461 -4.46 19.88 -16.94
C GLN A 461 -5.28 19.17 -15.86
N HIS A 462 -5.02 17.89 -15.62
CA HIS A 462 -5.66 17.12 -14.56
C HIS A 462 -5.27 17.60 -13.17
N CYS A 463 -3.96 17.76 -12.91
CA CYS A 463 -3.44 18.35 -11.67
C CYS A 463 -4.08 19.72 -11.40
N GLN A 464 -4.20 20.56 -12.43
CA GLN A 464 -4.79 21.89 -12.33
C GLN A 464 -6.29 21.83 -11.98
N ARG A 465 -7.07 20.96 -12.64
CA ARG A 465 -8.51 20.79 -12.35
C ARG A 465 -8.73 20.34 -10.90
N VAL A 466 -8.00 19.32 -10.46
CA VAL A 466 -8.11 18.78 -9.10
C VAL A 466 -7.69 19.81 -8.06
N THR A 467 -6.59 20.52 -8.31
CA THR A 467 -6.11 21.60 -7.43
C THR A 467 -7.14 22.74 -7.34
N GLY A 468 -7.72 23.15 -8.46
CA GLY A 468 -8.80 24.15 -8.50
C GLY A 468 -10.02 23.72 -7.68
N ALA A 469 -10.44 22.46 -7.80
CA ALA A 469 -11.57 21.91 -7.05
C ALA A 469 -11.26 21.80 -5.54
N ILE A 470 -10.05 21.36 -5.15
CA ILE A 470 -9.62 21.33 -3.75
C ILE A 470 -9.64 22.74 -3.13
N LYS A 471 -9.07 23.73 -3.84
CA LYS A 471 -9.06 25.13 -3.40
C LYS A 471 -10.47 25.69 -3.25
N ALA A 472 -11.36 25.41 -4.20
CA ALA A 472 -12.75 25.89 -4.14
C ALA A 472 -13.53 25.25 -2.98
N ARG A 473 -13.35 23.95 -2.75
CA ARG A 473 -14.04 23.22 -1.67
C ARG A 473 -13.59 23.68 -0.29
N TYR A 474 -12.29 23.91 -0.10
CA TYR A 474 -11.69 24.30 1.17
C TYR A 474 -11.20 25.75 1.15
N ALA A 475 -11.98 26.65 0.54
CA ALA A 475 -11.62 28.04 0.35
C ALA A 475 -11.23 28.74 1.66
N ASP A 476 -11.98 28.51 2.74
CA ASP A 476 -11.63 29.07 4.06
C ASP A 476 -10.22 28.69 4.51
N LEU A 477 -9.84 27.42 4.38
CA LEU A 477 -8.50 26.95 4.76
C LEU A 477 -7.44 27.53 3.82
N PHE A 478 -7.72 27.57 2.52
CA PHE A 478 -6.78 28.08 1.52
C PHE A 478 -6.53 29.59 1.68
N ASP A 479 -7.58 30.39 1.81
CA ASP A 479 -7.51 31.85 1.96
C ASP A 479 -6.80 32.26 3.26
N ARG A 480 -6.85 31.40 4.28
CA ARG A 480 -6.13 31.57 5.55
C ARG A 480 -4.69 31.04 5.52
N GLY A 481 -4.21 30.52 4.40
CA GLY A 481 -2.88 29.89 4.29
C GLY A 481 -2.73 28.61 5.13
N LEU A 482 -3.84 27.95 5.46
CA LEU A 482 -3.88 26.69 6.23
C LEU A 482 -3.99 25.46 5.32
N LEU A 483 -3.95 25.65 4.00
CA LEU A 483 -3.94 24.60 2.99
C LEU A 483 -2.98 25.02 1.88
N HIS A 484 -2.01 24.15 1.58
CA HIS A 484 -1.12 24.35 0.45
C HIS A 484 -1.10 23.11 -0.44
N VAL A 485 -0.97 23.32 -1.74
CA VAL A 485 -0.99 22.27 -2.75
C VAL A 485 0.28 22.32 -3.60
N MET A 486 0.92 21.17 -3.76
CA MET A 486 1.99 20.93 -4.74
C MET A 486 1.48 20.00 -5.83
N GLN A 487 1.57 20.42 -7.09
CA GLN A 487 1.22 19.63 -8.26
C GLN A 487 2.47 18.96 -8.81
N VAL A 488 2.39 17.64 -8.99
CA VAL A 488 3.48 16.84 -9.55
C VAL A 488 2.95 15.87 -10.61
N ALA A 489 3.81 15.47 -11.53
CA ALA A 489 3.52 14.43 -12.52
C ALA A 489 4.77 13.57 -12.72
N ARG A 490 4.63 12.39 -13.32
CA ARG A 490 5.78 11.55 -13.70
C ARG A 490 5.48 10.79 -14.99
N ASP A 491 6.52 10.59 -15.79
CA ASP A 491 6.45 9.65 -16.91
C ASP A 491 6.67 8.21 -16.43
N CYS A 492 5.61 7.40 -16.43
CA CYS A 492 5.63 5.98 -16.07
C CYS A 492 6.58 5.15 -16.94
N ASN A 493 6.96 5.63 -18.13
CA ASN A 493 7.88 4.92 -19.02
C ASN A 493 9.37 5.17 -18.68
N SER A 494 9.66 6.00 -17.68
CA SER A 494 11.02 6.35 -17.28
C SER A 494 11.23 6.18 -15.77
N ASP A 495 12.42 5.72 -15.38
CA ASP A 495 12.90 5.82 -13.99
C ASP A 495 13.45 7.23 -13.74
N ALA A 496 12.67 8.25 -14.11
CA ALA A 496 13.03 9.65 -13.93
C ALA A 496 12.42 10.22 -12.63
N PRO A 497 13.07 11.24 -12.04
CA PRO A 497 12.51 12.07 -10.98
C PRO A 497 11.11 12.60 -11.29
N ILE A 498 10.37 12.94 -10.23
CA ILE A 498 9.06 13.58 -10.38
C ILE A 498 9.20 14.97 -11.02
N GLU A 499 8.24 15.30 -11.88
CA GLU A 499 8.12 16.61 -12.50
C GLU A 499 7.30 17.54 -11.58
N LEU A 500 7.93 18.58 -11.04
CA LEU A 500 7.24 19.63 -10.29
C LEU A 500 6.56 20.60 -11.26
N LEU A 501 5.24 20.73 -11.16
CA LEU A 501 4.44 21.56 -12.05
C LEU A 501 4.16 22.95 -11.48
N GLU A 502 3.53 23.00 -10.31
CA GLU A 502 3.12 24.23 -9.64
C GLU A 502 3.03 23.98 -8.13
N CYS A 503 3.30 25.00 -7.33
CA CYS A 503 3.17 24.92 -5.88
C CYS A 503 2.56 26.21 -5.35
N THR A 504 1.49 26.10 -4.57
CA THR A 504 0.79 27.28 -4.02
C THR A 504 1.61 28.03 -2.96
N VAL A 505 2.73 27.47 -2.51
CA VAL A 505 3.66 28.16 -1.60
C VAL A 505 4.42 29.26 -2.35
N ASN A 506 4.63 29.09 -3.65
CA ASN A 506 5.32 30.06 -4.50
C ASN A 506 4.29 30.97 -5.16
N THR A 507 3.78 31.96 -4.43
CA THR A 507 2.94 33.00 -5.03
C THR A 507 3.84 33.97 -5.81
N ASP A 508 3.67 33.96 -7.14
CA ASP A 508 4.16 34.88 -8.17
C ASP A 508 5.61 34.75 -8.71
N THR A 509 5.78 33.83 -9.67
CA THR A 509 6.62 34.06 -10.88
C THR A 509 5.77 34.52 -12.09
N LYS A 510 4.51 34.94 -11.90
CA LYS A 510 3.59 35.33 -12.99
C LYS A 510 2.92 36.70 -12.83
N ALA A 511 3.58 37.64 -12.17
CA ALA A 511 3.22 39.06 -12.24
C ALA A 511 4.46 39.91 -12.57
N GLY A 512 4.93 39.85 -13.82
CA GLY A 512 5.94 40.79 -14.31
C GLY A 512 6.83 40.28 -15.44
N ALA A 513 6.33 40.31 -16.68
CA ALA A 513 7.09 40.65 -17.90
C ALA A 513 6.21 40.42 -19.15
N HIS A 514 5.33 41.40 -19.43
CA HIS A 514 5.19 42.12 -20.70
C HIS A 514 3.86 42.87 -20.75
#